data_AF-A0A9X2A963-F1
#
_entry.id   AF-A0A9X2A963-F1
#
_cell.length_a   1.000
_cell.length_b   1.000
_cell.length_c   1.000
_cell.angle_alpha   90.00
_cell.angle_beta   90.00
_cell.angle_gamma   90.00
#
_symmetry.space_group_name_H-M   'P 1'
#
loop_
_entity.id
_entity.type
_entity.pdbx_description
1 polymer ?
#
loop_
_entity_poly.entity_id
_entity_poly.type
_entity_poly.pdbx_seq_one_letter_code
_entity_poly.pdbx_strand_id
1 'polypeptide(L)'
;MKTLRLVIFFVTALLFFNCEKEPIKGSTSKDSIAPISMSYVDLTNVREYSRITSGIPFVSANNETVYFEVVSVRNEEGILDETYLEHVTIMNPVEDTIVSEDYGDINFVDPGGAGTIIIEEGNNFGYGDYYFTVKATIKRDGKEYSNVFEDVLHLNIGPQLVSAINYCPVTYNLVEGEGLATSEATVASGNPDVRYELASDTDKLTIDPTTGVISLKPSYQVSETEKIEPSINVISNISEEVVTMESGIIRIFASKEAENVKTPTNYFFYPTLEETSTRFGYTRIVEERGGLKVTTNKKNKVWKRIKPTSLADSIRSDAGVNGTKALSTFNVDWGPKGSKRHVSWVIMNPQNLTTYAGCYRAEATFWIRNYGIEYLNDGRTPSGLEIFVTDNFTGEIETTNFTQINDILSCQINNEGEVFLGTPYPGNQEGPDPDGLKDPTRNADGEWVKCTLDLTPYLGQENFVLAFKYASYFQGKIIAGEDGFAGGHQISDVHYKANEL
;
A
#
# COMPACT_ATOMS: atom_id res chain seq x y z
N MET A 1 31.02 -105.41 11.02
CA MET A 1 30.18 -105.05 12.19
C MET A 1 30.99 -105.19 13.48
N LYS A 2 31.62 -104.12 13.99
CA LYS A 2 32.08 -104.00 15.40
C LYS A 2 32.64 -102.61 15.77
N THR A 3 32.75 -101.69 14.82
CA THR A 3 33.28 -100.32 15.06
C THR A 3 32.23 -99.21 15.00
N LEU A 4 30.97 -99.49 14.67
CA LEU A 4 29.91 -98.47 14.57
C LEU A 4 29.06 -98.31 15.85
N ARG A 5 29.19 -99.21 16.84
CA ARG A 5 28.40 -99.14 18.09
C ARG A 5 29.12 -98.42 19.25
N LEU A 6 30.41 -98.12 19.13
CA LEU A 6 31.15 -97.41 20.18
C LEU A 6 31.08 -95.88 20.02
N VAL A 7 30.87 -95.37 18.80
CA VAL A 7 30.78 -93.93 18.54
C VAL A 7 29.42 -93.35 18.94
N ILE A 8 28.35 -94.15 18.84
CA ILE A 8 27.01 -93.69 19.22
C ILE A 8 26.85 -93.58 20.74
N PHE A 9 27.60 -94.34 21.55
CA PHE A 9 27.50 -94.26 23.01
C PHE A 9 28.33 -93.11 23.62
N PHE A 10 29.32 -92.57 22.90
CA PHE A 10 30.12 -91.43 23.35
C PHE A 10 29.49 -90.08 22.98
N VAL A 11 28.63 -90.04 21.95
CA VAL A 11 27.94 -88.82 21.51
C VAL A 11 26.68 -88.53 22.34
N THR A 12 26.02 -89.54 22.91
CA THR A 12 24.87 -89.32 23.84
C THR A 12 25.28 -88.96 25.26
N ALA A 13 26.51 -89.24 25.69
CA ALA A 13 27.01 -88.90 27.02
C ALA A 13 27.53 -87.45 27.14
N LEU A 14 27.75 -86.76 26.01
CA LEU A 14 28.18 -85.36 25.95
C LEU A 14 27.02 -84.35 25.87
N LEU A 15 25.76 -84.82 25.81
CA LEU A 15 24.56 -83.96 25.78
C LEU A 15 23.94 -83.69 27.16
N PHE A 16 24.55 -84.16 28.26
CA PHE A 16 24.03 -83.97 29.62
C PHE A 16 25.02 -83.31 30.59
N PHE A 17 26.13 -82.75 30.11
CA PHE A 17 26.94 -81.86 30.95
C PHE A 17 26.34 -80.44 30.93
N ASN A 18 25.58 -80.17 31.98
CA ASN A 18 25.44 -78.89 32.67
C ASN A 18 26.31 -77.77 32.06
N CYS A 19 25.69 -76.90 31.27
CA CYS A 19 25.94 -75.49 31.43
C CYS A 19 24.71 -74.96 32.16
N GLU A 20 24.79 -74.85 33.49
CA GLU A 20 23.97 -73.89 34.19
C GLU A 20 24.19 -72.56 33.46
N LYS A 21 23.17 -72.10 32.73
CA LYS A 21 23.07 -70.68 32.47
C LYS A 21 22.82 -70.07 33.83
N GLU A 22 23.89 -69.69 34.52
CA GLU A 22 23.79 -68.53 35.39
C GLU A 22 23.02 -67.48 34.58
N PRO A 23 21.90 -66.93 35.09
CA PRO A 23 21.41 -65.72 34.50
C PRO A 23 22.61 -64.77 34.56
N ILE A 24 23.09 -64.35 33.39
CA ILE A 24 23.98 -63.21 33.29
C ILE A 24 23.20 -62.09 33.98
N LYS A 25 23.48 -61.89 35.27
CA LYS A 25 23.31 -60.63 35.97
C LYS A 25 24.32 -59.70 35.33
N GLY A 26 24.05 -59.36 34.07
CA GLY A 26 24.55 -58.16 33.46
C GLY A 26 23.79 -57.06 34.15
N SER A 27 24.29 -56.64 35.32
CA SER A 27 24.18 -55.24 35.69
C SER A 27 25.02 -54.45 34.69
N THR A 28 24.58 -54.37 33.44
CA THR A 28 24.74 -53.13 32.70
C THR A 28 23.82 -52.20 33.43
N SER A 29 24.40 -51.38 34.29
CA SER A 29 23.65 -50.34 34.93
C SER A 29 22.93 -49.55 33.83
N LYS A 30 21.60 -49.46 33.93
CA LYS A 30 20.77 -48.59 33.06
C LYS A 30 21.02 -47.13 33.48
N ASP A 31 22.28 -46.72 33.56
CA ASP A 31 22.68 -45.49 34.25
C ASP A 31 22.67 -44.26 33.36
N SER A 32 22.06 -44.33 32.18
CA SER A 32 21.49 -43.12 31.56
C SER A 32 20.03 -43.34 31.26
N ILE A 33 19.18 -42.80 32.13
CA ILE A 33 17.73 -42.72 31.91
C ILE A 33 17.39 -41.48 31.06
N ALA A 34 18.28 -40.49 31.00
CA ALA A 34 18.13 -39.31 30.14
C ALA A 34 18.55 -39.61 28.68
N PRO A 35 18.00 -38.86 27.69
CA PRO A 35 18.48 -38.90 26.31
C PRO A 35 19.99 -38.63 26.20
N ILE A 36 20.68 -39.40 25.36
CA ILE A 36 22.16 -39.41 25.30
C ILE A 36 22.70 -38.63 24.10
N SER A 37 21.97 -38.61 22.98
CA SER A 37 22.34 -37.87 21.77
C SER A 37 21.10 -37.45 21.00
N MET A 38 21.19 -36.33 20.30
CA MET A 38 20.15 -35.80 19.43
C MET A 38 20.79 -35.10 18.23
N SER A 39 20.19 -35.25 17.04
CA SER A 39 20.61 -34.52 15.84
C SER A 39 19.47 -34.43 14.83
N TYR A 40 19.36 -33.29 14.15
CA TYR A 40 18.53 -33.13 12.96
C TYR A 40 19.37 -33.28 11.69
N VAL A 41 18.67 -33.38 10.56
CA VAL A 41 19.27 -33.11 9.25
C VAL A 41 19.28 -31.60 9.04
N ASP A 42 20.42 -31.07 8.59
CA ASP A 42 20.56 -29.64 8.29
C ASP A 42 19.55 -29.19 7.25
N LEU A 43 18.97 -28.02 7.47
CA LEU A 43 18.06 -27.38 6.55
C LEU A 43 18.82 -26.31 5.78
N THR A 44 19.01 -26.52 4.48
CA THR A 44 19.72 -25.60 3.58
C THR A 44 18.78 -25.05 2.51
N ASN A 45 19.11 -23.88 1.96
CA ASN A 45 18.34 -23.20 0.92
C ASN A 45 16.89 -22.87 1.31
N VAL A 46 16.60 -22.68 2.60
CA VAL A 46 15.34 -22.08 3.05
C VAL A 46 15.40 -20.56 2.84
N ARG A 47 14.23 -19.90 2.80
CA ARG A 47 14.15 -18.44 2.55
C ARG A 47 13.82 -17.69 3.82
N GLU A 48 14.40 -16.52 3.99
CA GLU A 48 14.04 -15.63 5.09
C GLU A 48 12.53 -15.39 5.13
N TYR A 49 11.97 -15.35 6.33
CA TYR A 49 10.55 -15.13 6.60
C TYR A 49 9.58 -16.23 6.10
N SER A 50 10.08 -17.27 5.43
CA SER A 50 9.25 -18.36 4.93
C SER A 50 8.88 -19.36 6.03
N ARG A 51 7.83 -20.15 5.79
CA ARG A 51 7.48 -21.28 6.64
C ARG A 51 8.50 -22.40 6.48
N ILE A 52 9.09 -22.85 7.59
CA ILE A 52 10.13 -23.88 7.63
C ILE A 52 9.62 -25.07 8.45
N THR A 53 9.91 -26.29 8.02
CA THR A 53 9.56 -27.50 8.75
C THR A 53 10.74 -28.46 8.71
N SER A 54 11.24 -28.86 9.87
CA SER A 54 12.31 -29.84 9.98
C SER A 54 11.81 -31.27 9.73
N GLY A 55 12.75 -32.20 9.60
CA GLY A 55 12.46 -33.62 9.81
C GLY A 55 12.30 -33.95 11.31
N ILE A 56 11.93 -35.20 11.58
CA ILE A 56 11.99 -35.81 12.92
C ILE A 56 13.47 -36.01 13.30
N PRO A 57 13.90 -35.65 14.52
CA PRO A 57 15.29 -35.80 14.94
C PRO A 57 15.64 -37.28 15.21
N PHE A 58 16.92 -37.60 15.05
CA PHE A 58 17.49 -38.84 15.57
C PHE A 58 17.78 -38.67 17.06
N VAL A 59 17.19 -39.50 17.92
CA VAL A 59 17.38 -39.41 19.38
C VAL A 59 17.73 -40.79 19.97
N SER A 60 18.81 -40.85 20.75
CA SER A 60 19.16 -42.04 21.52
C SER A 60 18.52 -41.99 22.91
N ALA A 61 17.38 -42.67 23.04
CA ALA A 61 16.50 -42.63 24.23
C ALA A 61 16.14 -44.01 24.81
N ASN A 62 16.91 -45.06 24.52
CA ASN A 62 16.68 -46.41 25.06
C ASN A 62 15.25 -46.95 24.86
N ASN A 63 14.63 -46.64 23.72
CA ASN A 63 13.26 -47.02 23.35
C ASN A 63 12.15 -46.41 24.23
N GLU A 64 12.44 -45.29 24.89
CA GLU A 64 11.45 -44.49 25.62
C GLU A 64 10.85 -43.37 24.75
N THR A 65 9.64 -42.95 25.09
CA THR A 65 9.00 -41.75 24.52
C THR A 65 9.73 -40.49 24.97
N VAL A 66 9.98 -39.59 24.02
CA VAL A 66 10.72 -38.34 24.25
C VAL A 66 9.84 -37.13 23.97
N TYR A 67 9.86 -36.18 24.89
CA TYR A 67 9.23 -34.86 24.78
C TYR A 67 10.30 -33.79 24.55
N PHE A 68 9.98 -32.76 23.78
CA PHE A 68 10.93 -31.79 23.27
C PHE A 68 10.52 -30.36 23.58
N GLU A 69 11.53 -29.51 23.79
CA GLU A 69 11.40 -28.08 24.06
C GLU A 69 12.58 -27.37 23.36
N VAL A 70 12.31 -26.37 22.52
CA VAL A 70 13.36 -25.49 21.98
C VAL A 70 13.76 -24.53 23.10
N VAL A 71 15.03 -24.58 23.50
CA VAL A 71 15.54 -23.79 24.63
C VAL A 71 16.05 -22.44 24.16
N SER A 72 16.78 -22.43 23.05
CA SER A 72 17.35 -21.22 22.46
C SER A 72 17.70 -21.44 21.01
N VAL A 73 17.86 -20.33 20.29
CA VAL A 73 18.48 -20.29 18.96
C VAL A 73 19.63 -19.31 19.03
N ARG A 74 20.73 -19.62 18.36
CA ARG A 74 21.87 -18.72 18.23
C ARG A 74 22.25 -18.54 16.75
N ASN A 75 22.81 -17.38 16.44
CA ASN A 75 23.54 -17.14 15.19
C ASN A 75 25.05 -17.01 15.50
N GLU A 76 25.81 -16.41 14.58
CA GLU A 76 27.25 -16.13 14.79
C GLU A 76 27.50 -15.08 15.88
N GLU A 77 26.57 -14.15 16.12
CA GLU A 77 26.69 -13.06 17.09
C GLU A 77 26.37 -13.50 18.51
N GLY A 78 25.57 -14.56 18.68
CA GLY A 78 25.24 -15.14 19.97
C GLY A 78 23.82 -15.69 20.04
N ILE A 79 23.33 -15.86 21.26
CA ILE A 79 21.95 -16.31 21.52
C ILE A 79 20.98 -15.18 21.15
N LEU A 80 19.95 -15.54 20.39
CA LEU A 80 18.88 -14.65 19.96
C LEU A 80 17.84 -14.46 21.07
N ASP A 81 17.15 -13.32 21.03
CA ASP A 81 16.09 -13.02 22.00
C ASP A 81 14.81 -13.84 21.75
N GLU A 82 13.87 -13.76 22.71
CA GLU A 82 12.64 -14.56 22.71
C GLU A 82 11.73 -14.32 21.50
N THR A 83 11.85 -13.19 20.80
CA THR A 83 11.00 -12.88 19.63
C THR A 83 11.24 -13.87 18.48
N TYR A 84 12.43 -14.46 18.40
CA TYR A 84 12.74 -15.52 17.43
C TYR A 84 12.03 -16.84 17.72
N LEU A 85 11.60 -17.06 18.97
CA LEU A 85 10.88 -18.26 19.38
C LEU A 85 9.36 -18.12 19.30
N GLU A 86 8.82 -16.90 19.18
CA GLU A 86 7.37 -16.65 19.10
C GLU A 86 6.70 -17.39 17.92
N HIS A 87 7.44 -17.60 16.83
CA HIS A 87 6.97 -18.29 15.62
C HIS A 87 7.47 -19.74 15.52
N VAL A 88 8.15 -20.24 16.56
CA VAL A 88 8.76 -21.57 16.57
C VAL A 88 7.94 -22.50 17.45
N THR A 89 7.55 -23.64 16.89
CA THR A 89 6.92 -24.72 17.64
C THR A 89 7.70 -26.01 17.45
N ILE A 90 7.68 -26.87 18.46
CA ILE A 90 8.24 -28.23 18.38
C ILE A 90 7.16 -29.24 18.73
N MET A 91 6.91 -30.15 17.81
CA MET A 91 5.88 -31.18 17.98
C MET A 91 6.28 -32.13 19.10
N ASN A 92 5.33 -32.49 19.95
CA ASN A 92 5.51 -33.46 21.03
C ASN A 92 4.63 -34.70 20.76
N PRO A 93 4.96 -35.86 21.38
CA PRO A 93 4.11 -37.04 21.29
C PRO A 93 2.68 -36.75 21.74
N VAL A 94 1.70 -37.35 21.07
CA VAL A 94 0.29 -37.22 21.41
C VAL A 94 -0.11 -38.40 22.29
N GLU A 95 -0.62 -38.10 23.48
CA GLU A 95 -1.22 -39.09 24.38
C GLU A 95 -2.70 -39.19 24.05
N ASP A 96 -3.19 -40.41 23.81
CA ASP A 96 -4.60 -40.66 23.51
C ASP A 96 -5.07 -41.96 24.20
N THR A 97 -6.38 -42.06 24.39
CA THR A 97 -7.02 -43.15 25.13
C THR A 97 -8.10 -43.78 24.27
N ILE A 98 -7.92 -45.05 23.94
CA ILE A 98 -8.98 -45.84 23.30
C ILE A 98 -9.82 -46.47 24.40
N VAL A 99 -11.09 -46.07 24.49
CA VAL A 99 -12.06 -46.68 25.40
C VAL A 99 -12.62 -47.95 24.76
N SER A 100 -12.32 -49.11 25.34
CA SER A 100 -12.84 -50.40 24.88
C SER A 100 -13.75 -51.03 25.94
N GLU A 101 -14.99 -51.38 25.55
CA GLU A 101 -15.94 -52.03 26.47
C GLU A 101 -15.41 -53.37 27.02
N ASP A 102 -14.58 -54.09 26.26
CA ASP A 102 -14.04 -55.40 26.64
C ASP A 102 -12.72 -55.35 27.42
N TYR A 103 -11.96 -54.24 27.36
CA TYR A 103 -10.58 -54.16 27.85
C TYR A 103 -10.31 -52.94 28.76
N GLY A 104 -11.30 -52.06 28.95
CA GLY A 104 -11.13 -50.79 29.64
C GLY A 104 -10.41 -49.75 28.78
N ASP A 105 -9.97 -48.67 29.43
CA ASP A 105 -9.26 -47.57 28.81
C ASP A 105 -7.81 -47.98 28.49
N ILE A 106 -7.46 -47.98 27.20
CA ILE A 106 -6.11 -48.27 26.72
C ILE A 106 -5.44 -46.94 26.37
N ASN A 107 -4.49 -46.52 27.19
CA ASN A 107 -3.63 -45.37 26.88
C ASN A 107 -2.56 -45.79 25.87
N PHE A 108 -2.43 -45.05 24.79
CA PHE A 108 -1.31 -45.16 23.88
C PHE A 108 -0.67 -43.80 23.67
N VAL A 109 0.59 -43.81 23.25
CA VAL A 109 1.32 -42.61 22.89
C VAL A 109 1.71 -42.73 21.43
N ASP A 110 1.29 -41.77 20.62
CA ASP A 110 1.73 -41.64 19.24
C ASP A 110 2.94 -40.71 19.18
N PRO A 111 4.16 -41.25 18.98
CA PRO A 111 5.35 -40.43 18.78
C PRO A 111 5.45 -39.86 17.36
N GLY A 112 4.44 -40.08 16.50
CA GLY A 112 4.40 -39.61 15.12
C GLY A 112 4.69 -38.12 15.00
N GLY A 113 5.79 -37.77 14.33
CA GLY A 113 6.20 -36.38 14.13
C GLY A 113 6.85 -35.71 15.34
N ALA A 114 6.96 -36.38 16.50
CA ALA A 114 7.56 -35.80 17.70
C ALA A 114 9.00 -35.34 17.46
N GLY A 115 9.31 -34.14 17.92
CA GLY A 115 10.58 -33.45 17.67
C GLY A 115 10.59 -32.65 16.37
N THR A 116 9.56 -32.69 15.52
CA THR A 116 9.54 -31.80 14.34
C THR A 116 9.45 -30.33 14.76
N ILE A 117 10.41 -29.51 14.33
CA ILE A 117 10.41 -28.07 14.52
C ILE A 117 9.69 -27.41 13.34
N ILE A 118 8.75 -26.53 13.63
CA ILE A 118 7.99 -25.75 12.65
C ILE A 118 8.22 -24.27 12.97
N ILE A 119 8.68 -23.53 11.98
CA ILE A 119 8.80 -22.07 12.02
C ILE A 119 7.73 -21.52 11.08
N GLU A 120 6.78 -20.75 11.61
CA GLU A 120 5.70 -20.19 10.80
C GLU A 120 6.16 -19.02 9.92
N GLU A 121 5.41 -18.72 8.87
CA GLU A 121 5.67 -17.60 7.96
C GLU A 121 5.59 -16.25 8.71
N GLY A 122 6.39 -15.26 8.30
CA GLY A 122 6.47 -13.95 8.96
C GLY A 122 7.34 -13.92 10.22
N ASN A 123 8.15 -14.97 10.43
CA ASN A 123 9.12 -15.05 11.51
C ASN A 123 10.26 -14.01 11.39
N ASN A 124 11.15 -13.95 12.39
CA ASN A 124 12.25 -12.98 12.44
C ASN A 124 13.58 -13.48 11.83
N PHE A 125 13.59 -14.68 11.23
CA PHE A 125 14.82 -15.26 10.69
C PHE A 125 15.15 -14.67 9.31
N GLY A 126 16.15 -13.77 9.30
CA GLY A 126 16.77 -13.21 8.09
C GLY A 126 17.75 -14.20 7.45
N TYR A 127 18.41 -13.80 6.37
CA TYR A 127 19.49 -14.60 5.78
C TYR A 127 20.64 -14.84 6.77
N GLY A 128 21.19 -16.06 6.79
CA GLY A 128 22.30 -16.45 7.66
C GLY A 128 22.17 -17.87 8.23
N ASP A 129 23.07 -18.18 9.16
CA ASP A 129 23.15 -19.49 9.81
C ASP A 129 22.62 -19.43 11.25
N TYR A 130 21.74 -20.36 11.56
CA TYR A 130 21.07 -20.47 12.86
C TYR A 130 21.23 -21.88 13.44
N TYR A 131 21.45 -21.95 14.74
CA TYR A 131 21.67 -23.20 15.46
C TYR A 131 20.70 -23.32 16.63
N PHE A 132 19.89 -24.39 16.64
CA PHE A 132 18.87 -24.61 17.67
C PHE A 132 19.40 -25.49 18.79
N THR A 133 19.18 -25.04 20.02
CA THR A 133 19.40 -25.84 21.23
C THR A 133 18.06 -26.44 21.66
N VAL A 134 18.01 -27.77 21.81
CA VAL A 134 16.77 -28.49 22.14
C VAL A 134 16.99 -29.32 23.40
N LYS A 135 16.03 -29.22 24.31
CA LYS A 135 15.93 -30.09 25.47
C LYS A 135 15.03 -31.26 25.15
N ALA A 136 15.52 -32.46 25.44
CA ALA A 136 14.77 -33.70 25.29
C ALA A 136 14.53 -34.32 26.67
N THR A 137 13.30 -34.76 26.94
CA THR A 137 12.85 -35.25 28.25
C THR A 137 12.16 -36.60 28.10
N ILE A 138 12.55 -37.56 28.93
CA ILE A 138 11.88 -38.85 29.10
C ILE A 138 11.12 -38.82 30.43
N LYS A 139 9.86 -39.26 30.43
CA LYS A 139 9.05 -39.43 31.64
C LYS A 139 8.91 -40.92 31.94
N ARG A 140 9.49 -41.39 33.04
CA ARG A 140 9.39 -42.80 33.49
C ARG A 140 9.12 -42.86 34.99
N ASP A 141 8.11 -43.63 35.38
CA ASP A 141 7.72 -43.84 36.78
C ASP A 141 7.45 -42.53 37.55
N GLY A 142 6.83 -41.55 36.89
CA GLY A 142 6.54 -40.23 37.47
C GLY A 142 7.77 -39.34 37.68
N LYS A 143 8.95 -39.73 37.15
CA LYS A 143 10.18 -38.93 37.17
C LYS A 143 10.55 -38.48 35.77
N GLU A 144 11.09 -37.27 35.69
CA GLU A 144 11.58 -36.69 34.45
C GLU A 144 13.11 -36.79 34.37
N TYR A 145 13.60 -37.22 33.21
CA TYR A 145 15.02 -37.32 32.91
C TYR A 145 15.26 -36.54 31.62
N SER A 146 15.97 -35.42 31.71
CA SER A 146 16.18 -34.53 30.58
C SER A 146 17.65 -34.27 30.31
N ASN A 147 17.95 -33.93 29.05
CA ASN A 147 19.25 -33.44 28.62
C ASN A 147 19.05 -32.29 27.63
N VAL A 148 19.96 -31.33 27.62
CA VAL A 148 19.97 -30.20 26.69
C VAL A 148 21.05 -30.45 25.65
N PHE A 149 20.66 -30.40 24.39
CA PHE A 149 21.56 -30.61 23.27
C PHE A 149 21.71 -29.31 22.50
N GLU A 150 22.92 -28.78 22.52
CA GLU A 150 23.31 -27.56 21.81
C GLU A 150 23.47 -27.86 20.32
N ASP A 151 23.08 -26.89 19.49
CA ASP A 151 23.31 -26.87 18.04
C ASP A 151 22.86 -28.13 17.28
N VAL A 152 21.73 -28.71 17.67
CA VAL A 152 21.25 -29.98 17.09
C VAL A 152 20.62 -29.83 15.71
N LEU A 153 20.14 -28.64 15.38
CA LEU A 153 19.63 -28.29 14.05
C LEU A 153 20.39 -27.07 13.56
N HIS A 154 21.06 -27.23 12.42
CA HIS A 154 21.58 -26.12 11.63
C HIS A 154 20.54 -25.72 10.56
N LEU A 155 20.21 -24.44 10.55
CA LEU A 155 19.30 -23.81 9.62
C LEU A 155 20.06 -22.74 8.84
N ASN A 156 20.30 -22.98 7.56
CA ASN A 156 20.94 -22.06 6.64
C ASN A 156 19.88 -21.38 5.77
N ILE A 157 19.72 -20.07 5.97
CA ILE A 157 18.69 -19.23 5.35
C ILE A 157 19.32 -18.35 4.28
N GLY A 158 18.81 -18.49 3.05
CA GLY A 158 19.12 -17.62 1.94
C GLY A 158 18.21 -16.38 1.90
N PRO A 159 18.62 -15.33 1.17
CA PRO A 159 17.83 -14.12 1.01
C PRO A 159 16.50 -14.41 0.31
N GLN A 160 15.49 -13.58 0.61
CA GLN A 160 14.23 -13.61 -0.11
C GLN A 160 14.46 -13.02 -1.50
N LEU A 161 14.14 -13.80 -2.52
CA LEU A 161 14.29 -13.35 -3.90
C LEU A 161 13.29 -12.24 -4.22
N VAL A 162 13.73 -11.26 -4.99
CA VAL A 162 12.88 -10.17 -5.48
C VAL A 162 11.79 -10.74 -6.37
N SER A 163 10.54 -10.32 -6.15
CA SER A 163 9.41 -10.70 -7.00
C SER A 163 8.84 -9.55 -7.83
N ALA A 164 9.24 -8.31 -7.55
CA ALA A 164 8.82 -7.14 -8.31
C ALA A 164 9.82 -5.98 -8.19
N ILE A 165 10.00 -5.26 -9.30
CA ILE A 165 10.68 -3.96 -9.37
C ILE A 165 9.77 -2.94 -10.05
N ASN A 166 9.95 -1.65 -9.75
CA ASN A 166 9.18 -0.57 -10.36
C ASN A 166 10.09 0.51 -10.95
N TYR A 167 9.69 1.06 -12.10
CA TYR A 167 10.20 2.32 -12.65
C TYR A 167 9.14 3.41 -12.54
N CYS A 168 9.60 4.66 -12.44
CA CYS A 168 8.75 5.78 -12.11
C CYS A 168 9.24 7.05 -12.82
N PRO A 169 8.63 7.44 -13.96
CA PRO A 169 7.45 6.84 -14.63
C PRO A 169 7.71 5.45 -15.22
N VAL A 170 6.67 4.74 -15.71
CA VAL A 170 6.83 3.48 -16.46
C VAL A 170 7.05 3.70 -17.95
N THR A 171 6.90 4.92 -18.46
CA THR A 171 7.03 5.23 -19.89
C THR A 171 8.09 6.30 -20.13
N TYR A 172 9.06 6.02 -21.01
CA TYR A 172 10.17 6.93 -21.30
C TYR A 172 10.34 7.18 -22.79
N ASN A 173 10.74 8.41 -23.13
CA ASN A 173 11.34 8.74 -24.41
C ASN A 173 12.86 8.72 -24.26
N LEU A 174 13.54 7.85 -25.00
CA LEU A 174 14.99 7.88 -25.13
C LEU A 174 15.33 8.33 -26.54
N VAL A 175 15.77 9.58 -26.66
CA VAL A 175 16.09 10.22 -27.95
C VAL A 175 17.55 9.97 -28.30
N GLU A 176 17.80 9.50 -29.53
CA GLU A 176 19.14 9.21 -30.03
C GLU A 176 20.06 10.44 -29.93
N GLY A 177 21.20 10.29 -29.25
CA GLY A 177 22.22 11.34 -29.12
C GLY A 177 21.98 12.37 -28.00
N GLU A 178 20.85 12.32 -27.29
CA GLU A 178 20.56 13.25 -26.18
C GLU A 178 21.06 12.75 -24.82
N GLY A 179 21.48 11.49 -24.71
CA GLY A 179 21.98 10.91 -23.45
C GLY A 179 20.88 10.76 -22.38
N LEU A 180 19.61 10.65 -22.80
CA LEU A 180 18.48 10.41 -21.90
C LEU A 180 18.54 9.01 -21.30
N ALA A 181 18.00 8.88 -20.09
CA ALA A 181 17.94 7.63 -19.34
C ALA A 181 16.66 7.57 -18.49
N THR A 182 16.33 6.38 -18.01
CA THR A 182 15.18 6.15 -17.13
C THR A 182 15.47 6.60 -15.69
N SER A 183 14.46 6.56 -14.82
CA SER A 183 14.68 6.59 -13.37
C SER A 183 15.48 5.36 -12.92
N GLU A 184 15.96 5.40 -11.68
CA GLU A 184 16.42 4.21 -10.97
C GLU A 184 15.25 3.23 -10.78
N ALA A 185 15.57 1.94 -10.74
CA ALA A 185 14.63 0.89 -10.39
C ALA A 185 14.47 0.82 -8.86
N THR A 186 13.25 0.56 -8.39
CA THR A 186 12.97 0.34 -6.96
C THR A 186 12.58 -1.11 -6.73
N VAL A 187 13.18 -1.76 -5.74
CA VAL A 187 12.81 -3.13 -5.31
C VAL A 187 11.54 -3.04 -4.47
N ALA A 188 10.44 -3.62 -4.95
CA ALA A 188 9.15 -3.54 -4.28
C ALA A 188 8.92 -4.67 -3.25
N SER A 189 9.72 -5.74 -3.33
CA SER A 189 9.60 -6.94 -2.51
C SER A 189 10.92 -7.72 -2.46
N GLY A 190 11.12 -8.48 -1.39
CA GLY A 190 12.33 -9.29 -1.19
C GLY A 190 13.53 -8.48 -0.70
N ASN A 191 14.70 -9.11 -0.72
CA ASN A 191 15.94 -8.50 -0.26
C ASN A 191 16.43 -7.44 -1.27
N PRO A 192 16.72 -6.19 -0.86
CA PRO A 192 17.10 -5.12 -1.77
C PRO A 192 18.58 -5.15 -2.20
N ASP A 193 19.42 -6.03 -1.64
CA ASP A 193 20.82 -6.16 -2.04
C ASP A 193 20.96 -6.95 -3.34
N VAL A 194 20.73 -6.23 -4.45
CA VAL A 194 20.67 -6.78 -5.80
C VAL A 194 21.48 -5.96 -6.79
N ARG A 195 21.70 -6.56 -7.95
CA ARG A 195 22.18 -5.88 -9.16
C ARG A 195 21.29 -6.20 -10.34
N TYR A 196 21.37 -5.36 -11.37
CA TYR A 196 20.49 -5.41 -12.53
C TYR A 196 21.24 -5.76 -13.80
N GLU A 197 20.64 -6.59 -14.64
CA GLU A 197 21.14 -6.90 -15.98
C GLU A 197 19.97 -6.95 -16.98
N LEU A 198 20.21 -6.58 -18.24
CA LEU A 198 19.21 -6.72 -19.29
C LEU A 198 19.12 -8.19 -19.72
N ALA A 199 17.93 -8.77 -19.64
CA ALA A 199 17.67 -10.10 -20.16
C ALA A 199 17.32 -10.08 -21.66
N SER A 200 16.79 -8.95 -22.16
CA SER A 200 16.48 -8.71 -23.57
C SER A 200 17.01 -7.36 -24.06
N ASP A 201 16.96 -7.14 -25.37
CA ASP A 201 17.27 -5.85 -26.02
C ASP A 201 18.68 -5.29 -25.70
N THR A 202 19.63 -6.17 -25.38
CA THR A 202 21.04 -5.84 -25.05
C THR A 202 21.83 -5.28 -26.23
N ASP A 203 21.32 -5.44 -27.44
CA ASP A 203 21.82 -4.82 -28.67
C ASP A 203 21.43 -3.34 -28.78
N LYS A 204 20.33 -2.94 -28.13
CA LYS A 204 19.74 -1.58 -28.21
C LYS A 204 19.93 -0.76 -26.96
N LEU A 205 19.88 -1.40 -25.80
CA LEU A 205 19.85 -0.78 -24.48
C LEU A 205 21.10 -1.12 -23.66
N THR A 206 21.38 -0.29 -22.68
CA THR A 206 22.32 -0.53 -21.58
C THR A 206 21.62 -0.29 -20.26
N ILE A 207 21.95 -1.08 -19.24
CA ILE A 207 21.45 -0.92 -17.88
C ILE A 207 22.62 -0.71 -16.92
N ASP A 208 22.48 0.23 -16.00
CA ASP A 208 23.41 0.40 -14.90
C ASP A 208 23.17 -0.72 -13.86
N PRO A 209 24.20 -1.51 -13.52
CA PRO A 209 24.01 -2.69 -12.68
C PRO A 209 23.70 -2.36 -11.22
N THR A 210 23.95 -1.14 -10.75
CA THR A 210 23.71 -0.75 -9.35
C THR A 210 22.34 -0.11 -9.18
N THR A 211 21.93 0.74 -10.12
CA THR A 211 20.70 1.55 -10.01
C THR A 211 19.55 1.02 -10.86
N GLY A 212 19.83 0.14 -11.81
CA GLY A 212 18.85 -0.31 -12.79
C GLY A 212 18.52 0.75 -13.85
N VAL A 213 19.21 1.90 -13.89
CA VAL A 213 18.94 2.94 -14.89
C VAL A 213 19.19 2.40 -16.30
N ILE A 214 18.19 2.52 -17.19
CA ILE A 214 18.27 2.08 -18.58
C ILE A 214 18.50 3.29 -19.49
N SER A 215 19.36 3.13 -20.48
CA SER A 215 19.65 4.13 -21.52
C SER A 215 19.81 3.46 -22.89
N LEU A 216 19.77 4.25 -23.96
CA LEU A 216 20.12 3.76 -25.28
C LEU A 216 21.62 3.46 -25.33
N LYS A 217 21.96 2.31 -25.90
CA LYS A 217 23.34 1.94 -26.15
C LYS A 217 23.96 2.97 -27.10
N PRO A 218 25.15 3.53 -26.82
CA PRO A 218 25.74 4.57 -27.66
C PRO A 218 25.96 4.20 -29.14
N SER A 219 26.08 2.89 -29.43
CA SER A 219 26.25 2.37 -30.78
C SER A 219 24.93 2.10 -31.51
N TYR A 220 23.78 2.19 -30.83
CA TYR A 220 22.48 1.93 -31.43
C TYR A 220 22.03 3.14 -32.23
N GLN A 221 21.63 2.91 -33.48
CA GLN A 221 21.09 3.94 -34.36
C GLN A 221 19.62 3.66 -34.60
N VAL A 222 18.76 4.64 -34.28
CA VAL A 222 17.32 4.49 -34.43
C VAL A 222 16.97 4.75 -35.89
N SER A 223 16.41 3.77 -36.60
CA SER A 223 15.96 3.97 -37.99
C SER A 223 14.58 4.60 -38.07
N GLU A 224 13.68 4.15 -37.19
CA GLU A 224 12.31 4.61 -37.00
C GLU A 224 11.97 4.47 -35.51
N THR A 225 10.98 5.23 -35.05
CA THR A 225 10.52 5.15 -33.65
C THR A 225 10.13 3.71 -33.31
N GLU A 226 10.73 3.17 -32.25
CA GLU A 226 10.49 1.82 -31.77
C GLU A 226 10.02 1.83 -30.31
N LYS A 227 9.01 1.01 -30.01
CA LYS A 227 8.59 0.71 -28.63
C LYS A 227 9.34 -0.54 -28.14
N ILE A 228 10.10 -0.39 -27.06
CA ILE A 228 10.91 -1.44 -26.43
C ILE A 228 10.36 -1.70 -25.01
N GLU A 229 10.13 -2.96 -24.67
CA GLU A 229 9.66 -3.40 -23.34
C GLU A 229 10.63 -4.48 -22.82
N PRO A 230 11.81 -4.09 -22.29
CA PRO A 230 12.86 -5.04 -21.96
C PRO A 230 12.49 -5.93 -20.77
N SER A 231 12.95 -7.18 -20.80
CA SER A 231 13.02 -8.04 -19.62
C SER A 231 14.32 -7.75 -18.85
N ILE A 232 14.24 -7.75 -17.52
CA ILE A 232 15.34 -7.37 -16.62
C ILE A 232 15.64 -8.53 -15.66
N ASN A 233 16.89 -8.97 -15.62
CA ASN A 233 17.39 -9.86 -14.58
C ASN A 233 17.71 -9.06 -13.33
N VAL A 234 17.13 -9.48 -12.21
CA VAL A 234 17.46 -9.00 -10.86
C VAL A 234 18.23 -10.12 -10.18
N ILE A 235 19.47 -9.83 -9.78
CA ILE A 235 20.41 -10.82 -9.27
C ILE A 235 20.73 -10.49 -7.82
N SER A 236 20.55 -11.45 -6.91
CA SER A 236 20.96 -11.27 -5.52
C SER A 236 22.48 -11.20 -5.43
N ASN A 237 23.03 -10.17 -4.78
CA ASN A 237 24.48 -10.11 -4.49
C ASN A 237 24.89 -11.06 -3.36
N ILE A 238 23.91 -11.66 -2.65
CA ILE A 238 24.14 -12.59 -1.55
C ILE A 238 24.14 -14.03 -2.06
N SER A 239 23.11 -14.45 -2.82
CA SER A 239 22.98 -15.83 -3.30
C SER A 239 23.36 -16.06 -4.77
N GLU A 240 23.61 -15.00 -5.54
CA GLU A 240 23.86 -15.04 -6.99
C GLU A 240 22.70 -15.63 -7.83
N GLU A 241 21.54 -15.82 -7.21
CA GLU A 241 20.35 -16.30 -7.90
C GLU A 241 19.70 -15.18 -8.72
N VAL A 242 19.19 -15.56 -9.89
CA VAL A 242 18.60 -14.64 -10.87
C VAL A 242 17.09 -14.79 -10.90
N VAL A 243 16.37 -13.67 -10.78
CA VAL A 243 14.95 -13.58 -11.11
C VAL A 243 14.77 -12.70 -12.33
N THR A 244 14.18 -13.24 -13.38
CA THR A 244 13.86 -12.47 -14.59
C THR A 244 12.49 -11.82 -14.45
N MET A 245 12.47 -10.50 -14.52
CA MET A 245 11.27 -9.70 -14.59
C MET A 245 10.88 -9.56 -16.06
N GLU A 246 9.72 -10.12 -16.43
CA GLU A 246 9.24 -10.19 -17.81
C GLU A 246 8.85 -8.82 -18.40
N SER A 247 8.77 -8.72 -19.72
CA SER A 247 8.41 -7.50 -20.45
C SER A 247 7.14 -6.82 -19.91
N GLY A 248 7.14 -5.49 -19.85
CA GLY A 248 5.97 -4.66 -19.48
C GLY A 248 6.11 -3.85 -18.19
N ILE A 249 7.21 -4.02 -17.46
CA ILE A 249 7.54 -3.24 -16.25
C ILE A 249 7.91 -1.79 -16.60
N ILE A 250 8.51 -1.62 -17.78
CA ILE A 250 8.90 -0.33 -18.34
C ILE A 250 8.66 -0.34 -19.86
N ARG A 251 8.26 0.81 -20.37
CA ARG A 251 8.02 1.09 -21.79
C ARG A 251 8.95 2.19 -22.25
N ILE A 252 9.80 1.88 -23.22
CA ILE A 252 10.78 2.81 -23.79
C ILE A 252 10.41 3.09 -25.24
N PHE A 253 10.32 4.36 -25.61
CA PHE A 253 10.25 4.81 -27.00
C PHE A 253 11.64 5.28 -27.41
N ALA A 254 12.32 4.48 -28.24
CA ALA A 254 13.58 4.85 -28.84
C ALA A 254 13.29 5.61 -30.15
N SER A 255 13.70 6.87 -30.25
CA SER A 255 13.32 7.74 -31.36
C SER A 255 14.44 8.74 -31.73
N LYS A 256 14.34 9.36 -32.91
CA LYS A 256 15.22 10.49 -33.30
C LYS A 256 14.75 11.84 -32.79
N GLU A 257 13.45 11.95 -32.54
CA GLU A 257 12.78 13.12 -31.99
C GLU A 257 11.85 12.63 -30.89
N ALA A 258 11.67 13.39 -29.82
CA ALA A 258 10.82 12.98 -28.70
C ALA A 258 9.38 12.70 -29.18
N GLU A 259 8.87 11.51 -28.88
CA GLU A 259 7.50 11.14 -29.21
C GLU A 259 6.53 11.78 -28.23
N ASN A 260 5.41 12.27 -28.76
CA ASN A 260 4.29 12.70 -27.93
C ASN A 260 3.50 11.48 -27.46
N VAL A 261 4.06 10.78 -26.48
CA VAL A 261 3.42 9.63 -25.86
C VAL A 261 2.37 10.16 -24.90
N LYS A 262 1.09 9.88 -25.18
CA LYS A 262 0.00 10.20 -24.27
C LYS A 262 0.18 9.38 -22.99
N THR A 263 0.66 10.00 -21.92
CA THR A 263 0.71 9.36 -20.61
C THR A 263 -0.72 9.03 -20.16
N PRO A 264 -0.95 7.84 -19.58
CA PRO A 264 -2.26 7.48 -19.10
C PRO A 264 -2.73 8.48 -18.04
N THR A 265 -3.88 9.10 -18.28
CA THR A 265 -4.55 9.95 -17.30
C THR A 265 -5.51 9.11 -16.48
N ASN A 266 -5.28 9.02 -15.17
CA ASN A 266 -6.21 8.38 -14.24
C ASN A 266 -7.09 9.44 -13.58
N TYR A 267 -8.39 9.41 -13.86
CA TYR A 267 -9.39 10.21 -13.14
C TYR A 267 -9.85 9.47 -11.89
N PHE A 268 -9.10 9.65 -10.80
CA PHE A 268 -9.32 8.87 -9.58
C PHE A 268 -10.44 9.41 -8.67
N PHE A 269 -10.89 10.65 -8.90
CA PHE A 269 -12.04 11.21 -8.21
C PHE A 269 -12.82 12.15 -9.11
N TYR A 270 -14.11 11.87 -9.33
CA TYR A 270 -15.00 12.72 -10.12
C TYR A 270 -16.43 12.63 -9.56
N PRO A 271 -16.78 13.42 -8.53
CA PRO A 271 -18.10 13.43 -7.92
C PRO A 271 -19.21 13.78 -8.92
N THR A 272 -20.33 13.08 -8.84
CA THR A 272 -21.50 13.40 -9.69
C THR A 272 -22.26 14.64 -9.19
N LEU A 273 -22.07 15.02 -7.93
CA LEU A 273 -22.77 16.12 -7.26
C LEU A 273 -24.32 15.97 -7.31
N GLU A 274 -24.81 14.73 -7.42
CA GLU A 274 -26.23 14.44 -7.57
C GLU A 274 -27.02 14.65 -6.27
N GLU A 275 -26.44 14.42 -5.10
CA GLU A 275 -27.04 14.69 -3.79
C GLU A 275 -25.97 14.83 -2.72
N THR A 276 -26.29 15.54 -1.62
CA THR A 276 -25.38 15.65 -0.47
C THR A 276 -25.22 14.30 0.21
N SER A 277 -24.12 13.62 -0.07
CA SER A 277 -23.76 12.32 0.49
C SER A 277 -22.34 12.00 0.06
N THR A 278 -21.61 11.27 0.90
CA THR A 278 -20.34 10.67 0.52
C THR A 278 -20.46 9.77 -0.71
N ARG A 279 -21.63 9.18 -0.97
CA ARG A 279 -21.87 8.39 -2.20
C ARG A 279 -21.72 9.21 -3.49
N PHE A 280 -22.11 10.48 -3.47
CA PHE A 280 -22.06 11.36 -4.63
C PHE A 280 -20.89 12.36 -4.55
N GLY A 281 -19.98 12.09 -3.60
CA GLY A 281 -18.67 12.70 -3.49
C GLY A 281 -18.63 14.07 -2.82
N TYR A 282 -19.72 14.51 -2.15
CA TYR A 282 -19.67 15.75 -1.38
C TYR A 282 -20.69 15.82 -0.23
N THR A 283 -20.37 16.64 0.77
CA THR A 283 -21.25 17.04 1.86
C THR A 283 -21.53 18.54 1.81
N ARG A 284 -22.72 18.95 2.21
CA ARG A 284 -23.12 20.36 2.31
C ARG A 284 -23.39 20.76 3.76
N ILE A 285 -22.71 21.81 4.23
CA ILE A 285 -22.92 22.41 5.57
C ILE A 285 -23.43 23.84 5.41
N VAL A 286 -24.37 24.25 6.26
CA VAL A 286 -24.90 25.62 6.26
C VAL A 286 -24.73 26.21 7.65
N GLU A 287 -23.69 27.02 7.84
CA GLU A 287 -23.42 27.72 9.10
C GLU A 287 -24.45 28.82 9.34
N GLU A 288 -24.68 29.67 8.33
CA GLU A 288 -25.61 30.78 8.42
C GLU A 288 -26.47 30.82 7.18
N ARG A 289 -27.77 30.55 7.32
CA ARG A 289 -28.71 30.47 6.18
C ARG A 289 -29.15 31.84 5.64
N GLY A 290 -28.98 32.92 6.42
CA GLY A 290 -29.47 34.24 6.07
C GLY A 290 -30.99 34.30 5.84
N GLY A 291 -31.42 35.08 4.84
CA GLY A 291 -32.83 35.26 4.45
C GLY A 291 -33.43 34.11 3.62
N LEU A 292 -32.64 33.08 3.31
CA LEU A 292 -33.03 32.00 2.38
C LEU A 292 -34.02 31.02 3.04
N LYS A 293 -35.32 31.31 2.92
CA LYS A 293 -36.39 30.44 3.45
C LYS A 293 -36.46 29.09 2.71
N VAL A 294 -36.56 28.01 3.48
CA VAL A 294 -37.15 26.74 3.01
C VAL A 294 -38.65 26.87 3.19
N THR A 295 -39.38 27.16 2.12
CA THR A 295 -40.85 27.01 2.14
C THR A 295 -41.20 25.65 1.57
N THR A 296 -42.25 25.01 2.09
CA THR A 296 -42.75 23.67 1.74
C THR A 296 -42.84 23.40 0.23
N ASN A 297 -42.97 24.45 -0.61
CA ASN A 297 -43.10 24.35 -2.06
C ASN A 297 -41.95 24.99 -2.89
N LYS A 298 -40.87 25.50 -2.26
CA LYS A 298 -39.69 26.03 -2.99
C LYS A 298 -38.43 25.27 -2.60
N LYS A 299 -37.82 24.61 -3.58
CA LYS A 299 -36.55 23.86 -3.47
C LYS A 299 -35.49 24.74 -2.79
N ASN A 300 -34.72 24.16 -1.86
CA ASN A 300 -33.63 24.82 -1.15
C ASN A 300 -32.73 25.61 -2.13
N LYS A 301 -32.57 26.91 -1.91
CA LYS A 301 -31.73 27.79 -2.75
C LYS A 301 -30.22 27.64 -2.47
N VAL A 302 -29.87 26.95 -1.40
CA VAL A 302 -28.47 26.74 -0.98
C VAL A 302 -27.91 25.51 -1.67
N TRP A 303 -26.93 25.71 -2.56
CA TRP A 303 -26.29 24.67 -3.37
C TRP A 303 -27.29 23.77 -4.09
N LYS A 304 -28.21 24.40 -4.82
CA LYS A 304 -29.19 23.75 -5.67
C LYS A 304 -28.49 23.15 -6.90
N ARG A 305 -28.92 21.96 -7.28
CA ARG A 305 -28.46 21.27 -8.50
C ARG A 305 -28.96 21.97 -9.77
N ILE A 306 -28.04 22.16 -10.70
CA ILE A 306 -28.28 22.72 -12.04
C ILE A 306 -27.54 21.87 -13.09
N LYS A 307 -27.72 22.19 -14.37
CA LYS A 307 -26.98 21.55 -15.46
C LYS A 307 -25.48 21.88 -15.29
N PRO A 308 -24.57 20.90 -15.43
CA PRO A 308 -23.14 21.17 -15.41
C PRO A 308 -22.72 22.06 -16.58
N THR A 309 -21.53 22.65 -16.50
CA THR A 309 -20.96 23.42 -17.61
C THR A 309 -20.74 22.53 -18.83
N SER A 310 -21.04 23.03 -20.03
CA SER A 310 -20.73 22.34 -21.30
C SER A 310 -19.24 22.37 -21.61
N LEU A 311 -18.47 23.27 -21.00
CA LEU A 311 -17.02 23.41 -21.24
C LEU A 311 -16.20 22.18 -20.79
N ALA A 312 -16.81 21.29 -19.99
CA ALA A 312 -16.19 20.06 -19.49
C ALA A 312 -16.77 18.78 -20.17
N ASP A 313 -17.52 18.89 -21.27
CA ASP A 313 -18.13 17.73 -21.95
C ASP A 313 -17.10 16.68 -22.38
N SER A 314 -15.98 17.09 -22.99
CA SER A 314 -14.91 16.17 -23.41
C SER A 314 -14.24 15.49 -22.22
N ILE A 315 -13.97 16.26 -21.15
CA ILE A 315 -13.31 15.75 -19.94
C ILE A 315 -14.18 14.71 -19.22
N ARG A 316 -15.50 14.93 -19.15
CA ARG A 316 -16.43 13.92 -18.63
C ARG A 316 -16.41 12.64 -19.46
N SER A 317 -16.38 12.78 -20.79
CA SER A 317 -16.31 11.65 -21.71
C SER A 317 -15.02 10.86 -21.52
N ASP A 318 -13.87 11.54 -21.41
CA ASP A 318 -12.57 10.92 -21.20
C ASP A 318 -12.49 10.21 -19.83
N ALA A 319 -13.10 10.79 -18.80
CA ALA A 319 -13.21 10.18 -17.48
C ALA A 319 -14.27 9.07 -17.39
N GLY A 320 -15.05 8.83 -18.45
CA GLY A 320 -16.12 7.83 -18.46
C GLY A 320 -17.28 8.12 -17.49
N VAL A 321 -17.47 9.37 -17.09
CA VAL A 321 -18.51 9.76 -16.11
C VAL A 321 -19.74 10.36 -16.78
N ASN A 322 -20.91 9.99 -16.26
CA ASN A 322 -22.21 10.45 -16.74
C ASN A 322 -23.07 10.99 -15.59
N GLY A 323 -24.05 11.83 -15.92
CA GLY A 323 -25.07 12.28 -14.97
C GLY A 323 -24.65 13.44 -14.02
N THR A 324 -23.40 13.87 -14.08
CA THR A 324 -22.81 14.97 -13.29
C THR A 324 -23.70 16.21 -13.26
N LYS A 325 -23.75 16.88 -12.10
CA LYS A 325 -24.46 18.14 -11.87
C LYS A 325 -23.48 19.26 -11.55
N ALA A 326 -23.94 20.49 -11.72
CA ALA A 326 -23.35 21.63 -11.03
C ALA A 326 -24.20 22.01 -9.81
N LEU A 327 -23.59 22.70 -8.86
CA LEU A 327 -24.26 23.24 -7.68
C LEU A 327 -24.26 24.75 -7.76
N SER A 328 -25.38 25.37 -7.37
CA SER A 328 -25.56 26.81 -7.40
C SER A 328 -26.17 27.31 -6.09
N THR A 329 -25.57 28.33 -5.51
CA THR A 329 -26.18 29.09 -4.42
C THR A 329 -26.48 30.50 -4.88
N PHE A 330 -27.64 31.03 -4.48
CA PHE A 330 -28.09 32.37 -4.88
C PHE A 330 -28.65 33.10 -3.66
N ASN A 331 -27.87 34.04 -3.11
CA ASN A 331 -28.21 34.73 -1.87
C ASN A 331 -29.05 35.98 -2.12
N VAL A 332 -30.31 35.77 -2.52
CA VAL A 332 -31.22 36.85 -2.90
C VAL A 332 -32.59 36.73 -2.25
N ASP A 333 -32.95 37.77 -1.50
CA ASP A 333 -34.33 38.09 -1.13
C ASP A 333 -34.74 39.45 -1.75
N TRP A 334 -35.72 39.42 -2.64
CA TRP A 334 -36.12 40.59 -3.42
C TRP A 334 -37.02 41.55 -2.61
N GLY A 335 -36.88 42.85 -2.87
CA GLY A 335 -37.69 43.91 -2.25
C GLY A 335 -37.17 44.33 -0.86
N PRO A 336 -38.00 45.01 -0.03
CA PRO A 336 -37.55 45.70 1.19
C PRO A 336 -37.02 44.78 2.30
N LYS A 337 -37.17 43.45 2.11
CA LYS A 337 -36.63 42.42 3.01
C LYS A 337 -35.11 42.41 2.99
N GLY A 338 -34.52 42.62 1.81
CA GLY A 338 -33.07 42.59 1.58
C GLY A 338 -32.43 41.23 1.79
N SER A 339 -31.31 40.99 1.12
CA SER A 339 -30.46 39.83 1.37
C SER A 339 -29.76 39.98 2.72
N LYS A 340 -29.67 38.88 3.47
CA LYS A 340 -28.93 38.82 4.75
C LYS A 340 -27.64 38.03 4.55
N ARG A 341 -26.73 38.17 5.51
CA ARG A 341 -25.50 37.38 5.57
C ARG A 341 -25.82 35.88 5.45
N HIS A 342 -25.10 35.21 4.56
CA HIS A 342 -25.19 33.76 4.33
C HIS A 342 -23.79 33.18 4.24
N VAL A 343 -23.58 32.05 4.92
CA VAL A 343 -22.36 31.27 4.89
C VAL A 343 -22.72 29.79 4.75
N SER A 344 -22.14 29.12 3.76
CA SER A 344 -22.33 27.68 3.56
C SER A 344 -21.19 27.05 2.79
N TRP A 345 -21.04 25.74 2.96
CA TRP A 345 -19.95 24.95 2.44
C TRP A 345 -20.45 23.82 1.55
N VAL A 346 -19.63 23.50 0.57
CA VAL A 346 -19.63 22.24 -0.17
C VAL A 346 -18.24 21.64 -0.01
N ILE A 347 -18.17 20.45 0.59
CA ILE A 347 -16.92 19.79 0.97
C ILE A 347 -16.86 18.47 0.22
N MET A 348 -15.81 18.28 -0.59
CA MET A 348 -15.59 17.04 -1.32
C MET A 348 -15.20 15.91 -0.37
N ASN A 349 -15.39 14.67 -0.80
CA ASN A 349 -14.89 13.53 -0.04
C ASN A 349 -13.34 13.56 0.09
N PRO A 350 -12.79 13.07 1.21
CA PRO A 350 -11.35 12.86 1.35
C PRO A 350 -10.80 11.93 0.28
N GLN A 351 -9.65 12.29 -0.28
CA GLN A 351 -8.89 11.48 -1.24
C GLN A 351 -7.53 11.11 -0.64
N ASN A 352 -7.13 9.86 -0.82
CA ASN A 352 -5.79 9.43 -0.51
C ASN A 352 -4.86 9.77 -1.68
N LEU A 353 -3.90 10.68 -1.45
CA LEU A 353 -2.94 11.11 -2.45
C LEU A 353 -1.60 10.37 -2.38
N THR A 354 -1.35 9.58 -1.32
CA THR A 354 -0.07 8.86 -1.14
C THR A 354 0.19 7.83 -2.22
N THR A 355 -0.86 7.31 -2.85
CA THR A 355 -0.77 6.39 -4.00
C THR A 355 -0.22 7.04 -5.27
N TYR A 356 -0.13 8.37 -5.31
CA TYR A 356 0.36 9.14 -6.46
C TYR A 356 1.72 9.78 -6.20
N ALA A 357 2.28 9.65 -5.00
CA ALA A 357 3.60 10.17 -4.66
C ALA A 357 4.69 9.54 -5.55
N GLY A 358 5.62 10.35 -6.02
CA GLY A 358 6.80 9.92 -6.77
C GLY A 358 6.60 9.73 -8.28
N CYS A 359 5.46 9.17 -8.73
CA CYS A 359 5.29 8.75 -10.13
C CYS A 359 4.27 9.52 -10.95
N TYR A 360 3.50 10.38 -10.28
CA TYR A 360 2.40 11.07 -10.93
C TYR A 360 2.45 12.55 -10.64
N ARG A 361 2.09 13.32 -11.65
CA ARG A 361 1.62 14.69 -11.49
C ARG A 361 0.12 14.66 -11.29
N ALA A 362 -0.30 14.89 -10.05
CA ALA A 362 -1.71 14.98 -9.69
C ALA A 362 -2.20 16.44 -9.73
N GLU A 363 -3.43 16.65 -10.19
CA GLU A 363 -4.09 17.96 -10.15
C GLU A 363 -5.58 17.82 -9.80
N ALA A 364 -6.13 18.81 -9.10
CA ALA A 364 -7.56 18.98 -8.92
C ALA A 364 -8.05 20.10 -9.83
N THR A 365 -9.09 19.84 -10.63
CA THR A 365 -9.68 20.81 -11.54
C THR A 365 -11.17 20.95 -11.28
N PHE A 366 -11.69 22.17 -11.36
CA PHE A 366 -13.09 22.50 -11.19
C PHE A 366 -13.45 23.78 -11.94
N TRP A 367 -14.74 24.00 -12.19
CA TRP A 367 -15.25 25.22 -12.79
C TRP A 367 -16.07 25.99 -11.78
N ILE A 368 -15.82 27.28 -11.67
CA ILE A 368 -16.59 28.21 -10.86
C ILE A 368 -17.26 29.26 -11.75
N ARG A 369 -18.39 29.81 -11.30
CA ARG A 369 -19.05 30.93 -11.97
C ARG A 369 -19.71 31.82 -10.95
N ASN A 370 -19.46 33.12 -11.03
CA ASN A 370 -20.22 34.13 -10.31
C ASN A 370 -21.17 34.82 -11.28
N TYR A 371 -22.33 35.28 -10.80
CA TYR A 371 -23.28 35.99 -11.67
C TYR A 371 -24.17 36.94 -10.88
N GLY A 372 -24.44 38.09 -11.49
CA GLY A 372 -25.37 39.08 -10.97
C GLY A 372 -24.91 39.60 -9.61
N ILE A 373 -23.63 39.95 -9.49
CA ILE A 373 -23.09 40.60 -8.30
C ILE A 373 -23.06 42.11 -8.58
N GLU A 374 -23.64 42.90 -7.68
CA GLU A 374 -23.50 44.36 -7.68
C GLU A 374 -22.68 44.75 -6.47
N TYR A 375 -21.67 45.59 -6.66
CA TYR A 375 -20.81 46.05 -5.57
C TYR A 375 -21.58 46.82 -4.51
N LEU A 376 -21.08 46.76 -3.28
CA LEU A 376 -21.51 47.66 -2.22
C LEU A 376 -21.20 49.11 -2.58
N ASN A 377 -21.83 50.06 -1.91
CA ASN A 377 -21.62 51.50 -2.15
C ASN A 377 -20.16 51.97 -2.01
N ASP A 378 -19.34 51.23 -1.26
CA ASP A 378 -17.91 51.51 -1.12
C ASP A 378 -17.04 50.85 -2.22
N GLY A 379 -17.63 50.05 -3.10
CA GLY A 379 -16.96 49.37 -4.22
C GLY A 379 -16.61 47.90 -3.95
N ARG A 380 -16.76 47.41 -2.72
CA ARG A 380 -16.40 46.03 -2.35
C ARG A 380 -17.45 45.01 -2.82
N THR A 381 -17.01 43.78 -3.08
CA THR A 381 -17.95 42.68 -3.35
C THR A 381 -18.74 42.30 -2.09
N PRO A 382 -20.08 42.17 -2.18
CA PRO A 382 -20.90 41.70 -1.06
C PRO A 382 -20.73 40.21 -0.76
N SER A 383 -20.21 39.40 -1.69
CA SER A 383 -20.05 37.96 -1.51
C SER A 383 -18.85 37.40 -2.30
N GLY A 384 -18.40 36.21 -1.91
CA GLY A 384 -17.31 35.51 -2.57
C GLY A 384 -17.43 34.00 -2.47
N LEU A 385 -16.66 33.32 -3.33
CA LEU A 385 -16.42 31.89 -3.26
C LEU A 385 -14.98 31.65 -2.80
N GLU A 386 -14.83 31.33 -1.52
CA GLU A 386 -13.55 30.97 -0.91
C GLU A 386 -13.31 29.48 -1.12
N ILE A 387 -12.09 29.10 -1.50
CA ILE A 387 -11.71 27.72 -1.81
C ILE A 387 -10.63 27.30 -0.83
N PHE A 388 -10.83 26.14 -0.19
CA PHE A 388 -9.98 25.66 0.88
C PHE A 388 -9.51 24.23 0.64
N VAL A 389 -8.37 23.89 1.22
CA VAL A 389 -7.91 22.50 1.40
C VAL A 389 -7.67 22.17 2.86
N THR A 390 -7.71 20.89 3.19
CA THR A 390 -7.40 20.35 4.52
C THR A 390 -7.08 18.86 4.43
N ASP A 391 -6.41 18.32 5.43
CA ASP A 391 -6.11 16.90 5.59
C ASP A 391 -6.76 16.28 6.83
N ASN A 392 -7.56 17.06 7.59
CA ASN A 392 -8.08 16.63 8.89
C ASN A 392 -9.60 16.82 9.08
N PHE A 393 -10.36 16.94 7.98
CA PHE A 393 -11.82 17.11 8.05
C PHE A 393 -12.52 15.82 8.53
N THR A 394 -13.20 15.91 9.67
CA THR A 394 -13.94 14.79 10.29
C THR A 394 -15.47 14.96 10.25
N GLY A 395 -15.96 15.99 9.57
CA GLY A 395 -17.40 16.32 9.48
C GLY A 395 -17.80 17.66 10.07
N GLU A 396 -16.93 18.26 10.91
CA GLU A 396 -17.20 19.51 11.64
C GLU A 396 -16.30 20.64 11.13
N ILE A 397 -16.86 21.84 10.91
CA ILE A 397 -16.11 22.99 10.39
C ILE A 397 -15.19 23.56 11.46
N GLU A 398 -15.67 23.63 12.70
CA GLU A 398 -15.06 24.34 13.82
C GLU A 398 -13.76 23.71 14.30
N THR A 399 -13.59 22.41 14.09
CA THR A 399 -12.40 21.65 14.49
C THR A 399 -11.42 21.38 13.35
N THR A 400 -11.76 21.82 12.12
CA THR A 400 -10.98 21.52 10.92
C THR A 400 -10.04 22.67 10.59
N ASN A 401 -8.80 22.34 10.24
CA ASN A 401 -7.79 23.33 9.85
C ASN A 401 -7.85 23.53 8.34
N PHE A 402 -8.58 24.56 7.90
CA PHE A 402 -8.70 24.91 6.50
C PHE A 402 -7.63 25.92 6.07
N THR A 403 -6.96 25.64 4.94
CA THR A 403 -6.05 26.57 4.27
C THR A 403 -6.72 27.11 3.02
N GLN A 404 -6.87 28.43 2.91
CA GLN A 404 -7.44 29.06 1.71
C GLN A 404 -6.44 29.02 0.56
N ILE A 405 -6.90 28.70 -0.65
CA ILE A 405 -6.04 28.47 -1.81
C ILE A 405 -6.42 29.30 -3.05
N ASN A 406 -7.34 30.27 -2.94
CA ASN A 406 -7.76 31.09 -4.07
C ASN A 406 -6.57 31.66 -4.86
N ASP A 407 -5.54 32.16 -4.15
CA ASP A 407 -4.39 32.88 -4.74
C ASP A 407 -3.35 31.98 -5.39
N ILE A 408 -3.43 30.65 -5.22
CA ILE A 408 -2.49 29.69 -5.81
C ILE A 408 -3.11 28.88 -6.96
N LEU A 409 -4.40 29.10 -7.25
CA LEU A 409 -5.09 28.42 -8.34
C LEU A 409 -4.68 28.99 -9.69
N SER A 410 -4.39 28.12 -10.65
CA SER A 410 -4.24 28.51 -12.05
C SER A 410 -5.62 28.51 -12.71
N CYS A 411 -6.12 29.68 -13.10
CA CYS A 411 -7.47 29.85 -13.62
C CYS A 411 -7.49 30.39 -15.06
N GLN A 412 -8.55 30.05 -15.80
CA GLN A 412 -8.79 30.45 -17.19
C GLN A 412 -10.29 30.69 -17.42
N ILE A 413 -10.64 31.79 -18.10
CA ILE A 413 -12.04 32.17 -18.35
C ILE A 413 -12.53 31.48 -19.63
N ASN A 414 -13.66 30.79 -19.57
CA ASN A 414 -14.31 30.07 -20.68
C ASN A 414 -13.44 29.07 -21.45
N ASN A 415 -12.35 28.58 -20.85
CA ASN A 415 -11.29 27.82 -21.54
C ASN A 415 -10.65 28.59 -22.71
N GLU A 416 -10.69 29.92 -22.67
CA GLU A 416 -10.15 30.83 -23.67
C GLU A 416 -9.14 31.80 -23.02
N GLY A 417 -8.25 32.37 -23.83
CA GLY A 417 -7.27 33.35 -23.37
C GLY A 417 -6.15 32.76 -22.49
N GLU A 418 -5.44 33.66 -21.79
CA GLU A 418 -4.29 33.32 -20.96
C GLU A 418 -4.71 32.73 -19.60
N VAL A 419 -3.91 31.79 -19.11
CA VAL A 419 -4.02 31.27 -17.74
C VAL A 419 -3.41 32.29 -16.78
N PHE A 420 -4.11 32.60 -15.70
CA PHE A 420 -3.64 33.51 -14.66
C PHE A 420 -3.70 32.86 -13.28
N LEU A 421 -2.86 33.36 -12.36
CA LEU A 421 -2.86 32.94 -10.97
C LEU A 421 -3.93 33.71 -10.18
N GLY A 422 -4.67 33.00 -9.33
CA GLY A 422 -5.75 33.56 -8.51
C GLY A 422 -7.13 33.37 -9.11
N THR A 423 -8.17 33.41 -8.28
CA THR A 423 -9.56 33.49 -8.75
C THR A 423 -9.94 34.94 -9.10
N PRO A 424 -10.74 35.20 -10.15
CA PRO A 424 -11.25 36.55 -10.43
C PRO A 424 -12.00 37.16 -9.25
N TYR A 425 -11.81 38.46 -9.04
CA TYR A 425 -12.64 39.21 -8.10
C TYR A 425 -14.12 39.18 -8.55
N PRO A 426 -15.07 38.83 -7.66
CA PRO A 426 -16.46 38.64 -8.07
C PRO A 426 -17.12 39.92 -8.60
N GLY A 427 -18.07 39.79 -9.52
CA GLY A 427 -18.79 40.91 -10.15
C GLY A 427 -18.11 41.46 -11.40
N ASN A 428 -18.60 42.60 -11.89
CA ASN A 428 -18.24 43.14 -13.20
C ASN A 428 -16.85 43.80 -13.29
N GLN A 429 -16.07 43.83 -12.20
CA GLN A 429 -14.73 44.42 -12.10
C GLN A 429 -14.66 45.95 -12.34
N GLU A 430 -15.79 46.65 -12.34
CA GLU A 430 -15.83 48.10 -12.61
C GLU A 430 -15.98 48.94 -11.32
N GLY A 431 -15.75 50.24 -11.44
CA GLY A 431 -15.99 51.23 -10.38
C GLY A 431 -14.87 51.31 -9.32
N PRO A 432 -15.17 51.84 -8.12
CA PRO A 432 -14.18 52.00 -7.04
C PRO A 432 -13.55 50.68 -6.62
N ASP A 433 -12.24 50.64 -6.40
CA ASP A 433 -11.50 49.46 -5.94
C ASP A 433 -10.80 49.73 -4.60
N PRO A 434 -11.54 49.75 -3.48
CA PRO A 434 -10.94 50.00 -2.17
C PRO A 434 -10.06 48.84 -1.68
N ASP A 435 -10.25 47.64 -2.23
CA ASP A 435 -9.53 46.43 -1.81
C ASP A 435 -8.25 46.20 -2.65
N GLY A 436 -8.13 46.87 -3.81
CA GLY A 436 -7.01 46.70 -4.74
C GLY A 436 -7.04 45.36 -5.48
N LEU A 437 -8.21 44.72 -5.56
CA LEU A 437 -8.38 43.36 -6.08
C LEU A 437 -9.06 43.33 -7.44
N LYS A 438 -9.56 44.47 -7.94
CA LYS A 438 -10.24 44.50 -9.24
C LYS A 438 -9.23 44.45 -10.38
N ASP A 439 -9.47 43.55 -11.32
CA ASP A 439 -8.70 43.44 -12.55
C ASP A 439 -9.66 43.32 -13.74
N PRO A 440 -9.89 44.41 -14.49
CA PRO A 440 -10.79 44.41 -15.64
C PRO A 440 -10.39 43.42 -16.74
N THR A 441 -9.11 43.02 -16.82
CA THR A 441 -8.64 42.01 -17.80
C THR A 441 -9.08 40.59 -17.43
N ARG A 442 -9.49 40.39 -16.17
CA ARG A 442 -9.97 39.12 -15.61
C ARG A 442 -11.46 39.18 -15.27
N ASN A 443 -12.24 39.99 -15.99
CA ASN A 443 -13.68 40.04 -15.78
C ASN A 443 -14.34 38.72 -16.18
N ALA A 444 -14.95 38.06 -15.20
CA ALA A 444 -15.62 36.77 -15.35
C ALA A 444 -17.07 36.81 -14.84
N ASP A 445 -17.70 38.00 -14.77
CA ASP A 445 -19.11 38.10 -14.39
C ASP A 445 -19.99 37.35 -15.39
N GLY A 446 -20.72 36.36 -14.88
CA GLY A 446 -21.55 35.50 -15.71
C GLY A 446 -20.76 34.50 -16.56
N GLU A 447 -19.45 34.39 -16.45
CA GLU A 447 -18.64 33.45 -17.23
C GLU A 447 -18.15 32.27 -16.38
N TRP A 448 -17.85 31.14 -17.03
CA TRP A 448 -17.26 30.00 -16.33
C TRP A 448 -15.74 30.16 -16.26
N VAL A 449 -15.18 29.91 -15.08
CA VAL A 449 -13.73 29.96 -14.86
C VAL A 449 -13.27 28.55 -14.51
N LYS A 450 -12.45 27.96 -15.36
CA LYS A 450 -11.73 26.72 -15.05
C LYS A 450 -10.61 27.07 -14.09
N CYS A 451 -10.50 26.37 -12.98
CA CYS A 451 -9.40 26.51 -12.05
C CYS A 451 -8.76 25.15 -11.78
N THR A 452 -7.43 25.14 -11.73
CA THR A 452 -6.62 23.95 -11.51
C THR A 452 -5.66 24.20 -10.34
N LEU A 453 -5.61 23.24 -9.42
CA LEU A 453 -4.68 23.17 -8.30
C LEU A 453 -3.66 22.07 -8.57
N ASP A 454 -2.37 22.42 -8.48
CA ASP A 454 -1.29 21.44 -8.44
C ASP A 454 -1.33 20.68 -7.10
N LEU A 455 -1.51 19.35 -7.15
CA LEU A 455 -1.58 18.52 -5.96
C LEU A 455 -0.20 18.00 -5.51
N THR A 456 0.88 18.32 -6.22
CA THR A 456 2.24 17.88 -5.88
C THR A 456 2.63 18.15 -4.41
N PRO A 457 2.34 19.34 -3.83
CA PRO A 457 2.65 19.61 -2.42
C PRO A 457 1.84 18.78 -1.41
N TYR A 458 0.79 18.09 -1.86
CA TYR A 458 -0.16 17.37 -1.03
C TYR A 458 -0.08 15.85 -1.20
N LEU A 459 0.84 15.34 -2.03
CA LEU A 459 0.95 13.91 -2.33
C LEU A 459 1.24 13.03 -1.09
N GLY A 460 1.72 13.59 0.02
CA GLY A 460 1.90 12.87 1.28
C GLY A 460 0.64 12.70 2.13
N GLN A 461 -0.53 13.20 1.68
CA GLN A 461 -1.74 13.24 2.50
C GLN A 461 -2.71 12.09 2.18
N GLU A 462 -3.09 11.34 3.21
CA GLU A 462 -4.08 10.24 3.08
C GLU A 462 -5.53 10.74 3.05
N ASN A 463 -5.79 11.95 3.54
CA ASN A 463 -7.13 12.51 3.75
C ASN A 463 -7.29 13.90 3.12
N PHE A 464 -6.72 14.13 1.94
CA PHE A 464 -6.83 15.42 1.27
C PHE A 464 -8.28 15.75 0.91
N VAL A 465 -8.75 16.93 1.30
CA VAL A 465 -10.11 17.42 1.07
C VAL A 465 -10.06 18.80 0.41
N LEU A 466 -10.85 18.97 -0.65
CA LEU A 466 -11.15 20.27 -1.26
C LEU A 466 -12.53 20.76 -0.81
N ALA A 467 -12.62 22.02 -0.40
CA ALA A 467 -13.86 22.63 0.05
C ALA A 467 -14.12 23.99 -0.61
N PHE A 468 -15.39 24.27 -0.84
CA PHE A 468 -15.89 25.51 -1.40
C PHE A 468 -16.82 26.18 -0.40
N LYS A 469 -16.55 27.43 -0.06
CA LYS A 469 -17.34 28.19 0.89
C LYS A 469 -17.90 29.42 0.20
N TYR A 470 -19.22 29.51 0.18
CA TYR A 470 -19.89 30.77 -0.11
C TYR A 470 -19.85 31.62 1.17
N ALA A 471 -19.31 32.84 1.07
CA ALA A 471 -19.26 33.79 2.17
C ALA A 471 -19.91 35.12 1.76
N SER A 472 -20.61 35.75 2.70
CA SER A 472 -21.09 37.14 2.55
C SER A 472 -20.24 38.07 3.41
N TYR A 473 -19.83 39.21 2.84
CA TYR A 473 -18.90 40.16 3.45
C TYR A 473 -19.56 41.42 4.02
N PHE A 474 -20.87 41.56 3.85
CA PHE A 474 -21.64 42.66 4.42
C PHE A 474 -22.22 42.29 5.80
N GLN A 475 -22.51 43.33 6.59
CA GLN A 475 -23.22 43.23 7.86
C GLN A 475 -24.67 43.66 7.69
N GLY A 476 -25.58 43.08 8.48
CA GLY A 476 -26.99 43.42 8.43
C GLY A 476 -27.72 42.89 7.18
N LYS A 477 -28.39 43.78 6.45
CA LYS A 477 -29.12 43.47 5.21
C LYS A 477 -28.69 44.41 4.09
N ILE A 478 -28.73 43.92 2.85
CA ILE A 478 -28.54 44.73 1.64
C ILE A 478 -29.77 44.63 0.73
N ILE A 479 -30.18 45.76 0.14
CA ILE A 479 -31.28 45.83 -0.82
C ILE A 479 -30.68 45.92 -2.24
N ALA A 480 -31.03 44.96 -3.09
CA ALA A 480 -30.57 44.91 -4.49
C ALA A 480 -30.91 46.22 -5.23
N GLY A 481 -29.94 46.78 -5.97
CA GLY A 481 -30.06 48.07 -6.66
C GLY A 481 -29.91 49.32 -5.78
N GLU A 482 -29.86 49.20 -4.45
CA GLU A 482 -29.64 50.34 -3.53
C GLU A 482 -28.32 50.20 -2.74
N ASP A 483 -28.10 49.04 -2.13
CA ASP A 483 -26.95 48.77 -1.26
C ASP A 483 -25.90 47.87 -1.92
N GLY A 484 -26.21 47.29 -3.07
CA GLY A 484 -25.46 46.22 -3.74
C GLY A 484 -26.22 44.89 -3.77
N PHE A 485 -25.62 43.87 -4.40
CA PHE A 485 -26.30 42.61 -4.71
C PHE A 485 -25.35 41.41 -4.58
N ALA A 486 -25.64 40.52 -3.64
CA ALA A 486 -24.79 39.36 -3.32
C ALA A 486 -24.73 38.29 -4.43
N GLY A 487 -25.63 38.35 -5.42
CA GLY A 487 -25.62 37.47 -6.59
C GLY A 487 -25.62 35.98 -6.28
N GLY A 488 -25.04 35.22 -7.21
CA GLY A 488 -24.92 33.77 -7.11
C GLY A 488 -23.54 33.26 -7.48
N HIS A 489 -23.25 32.08 -6.93
CA HIS A 489 -22.04 31.33 -7.21
C HIS A 489 -22.39 29.91 -7.61
N GLN A 490 -21.62 29.34 -8.53
CA GLN A 490 -21.80 28.00 -9.05
C GLN A 490 -20.47 27.26 -9.04
N ILE A 491 -20.53 25.95 -8.83
CA ILE A 491 -19.42 25.02 -8.96
C ILE A 491 -19.83 23.86 -9.87
N SER A 492 -18.94 23.43 -10.75
CA SER A 492 -19.17 22.34 -11.71
C SER A 492 -17.92 21.51 -11.87
N ASP A 493 -18.11 20.22 -12.19
CA ASP A 493 -17.05 19.35 -12.73
C ASP A 493 -15.76 19.32 -11.89
N VAL A 494 -15.93 19.28 -10.57
CA VAL A 494 -14.82 19.01 -9.65
C VAL A 494 -14.32 17.62 -9.95
N HIS A 495 -13.04 17.48 -10.28
CA HIS A 495 -12.41 16.20 -10.54
C HIS A 495 -10.91 16.26 -10.31
N TYR A 496 -10.34 15.12 -9.95
CA TYR A 496 -8.94 14.96 -9.68
C TYR A 496 -8.41 13.96 -10.67
N LYS A 497 -7.23 14.24 -11.21
CA LYS A 497 -6.55 13.33 -12.11
C LYS A 497 -5.08 13.24 -11.77
N ALA A 498 -4.51 12.09 -12.06
CA ALA A 498 -3.09 11.83 -12.02
C ALA A 498 -2.63 11.53 -13.45
N ASN A 499 -1.64 12.27 -13.92
CA ASN A 499 -0.90 11.91 -15.12
C ASN A 499 0.42 11.30 -14.67
N GLU A 500 0.78 10.17 -15.23
CA GLU A 500 2.13 9.64 -15.07
C GLU A 500 3.15 10.68 -15.56
N LEU A 501 4.27 10.82 -14.81
CA LEU A 501 5.31 11.82 -15.06
C LEU A 501 6.05 11.63 -16.39
#